data_AF-A0A3R7REK4-F1
#
_entry.id   AF-A0A3R7REK4-F1
#
_cell.length_a   1.000
_cell.length_b   1.000
_cell.length_c   1.000
_cell.angle_alpha   90.00
_cell.angle_beta   90.00
_cell.angle_gamma   90.00
#
_symmetry.space_group_name_H-M   'P 1'
#
loop_
_entity.id
_entity.type
_entity.pdbx_description
1 polymer ?
#
loop_
_entity_poly.entity_id
_entity_poly.type
_entity_poly.pdbx_seq_one_letter_code
_entity_poly.pdbx_strand_id
1 'polypeptide(L)' 'MKQDERREAIRTQREQLIRELEALYLAAFDRLGQLEGDVGEVKAAQLTQMILNSKTGAIEPLLKEIEKPVITTPAGDKP' A
#
# COMPACT_ATOMS: atom_id res chain seq x y z
N MET A 1 -21.66 17.41 4.31
CA MET A 1 -20.93 16.69 3.24
C MET A 1 -21.88 15.73 2.59
N LYS A 2 -22.04 15.83 1.27
CA LYS A 2 -22.87 14.88 0.51
C LYS A 2 -22.15 13.53 0.47
N GLN A 3 -22.91 12.43 0.49
CA GLN A 3 -22.36 11.07 0.56
C GLN A 3 -21.33 10.79 -0.55
N ASP A 4 -21.50 11.41 -1.71
CA ASP A 4 -20.60 11.30 -2.87
C ASP A 4 -19.25 11.99 -2.64
N GLU A 5 -19.23 13.19 -2.05
CA GLU A 5 -17.99 13.92 -1.69
C GLU A 5 -17.13 13.11 -0.72
N ARG A 6 -17.78 12.41 0.23
CA ARG A 6 -17.08 11.54 1.18
C ARG A 6 -16.47 10.32 0.50
N ARG A 7 -17.16 9.73 -0.48
CA ARG A 7 -16.66 8.57 -1.25
C ARG A 7 -15.45 8.94 -2.09
N GLU A 8 -15.54 10.08 -2.78
CA GLU A 8 -14.46 10.59 -3.61
C GLU A 8 -13.22 10.93 -2.76
N ALA A 9 -13.39 11.60 -1.63
CA ALA A 9 -12.29 11.90 -0.71
C ALA A 9 -11.58 10.64 -0.19
N ILE A 10 -12.34 9.58 0.16
CA ILE A 10 -11.76 8.29 0.60
C ILE A 10 -10.96 7.64 -0.54
N ARG A 11 -11.48 7.67 -1.77
CA ARG A 11 -10.78 7.15 -2.95
C ARG A 11 -9.47 7.90 -3.19
N THR A 12 -9.52 9.24 -3.22
CA THR A 12 -8.33 10.09 -3.44
C THR A 12 -7.27 9.84 -2.37
N GLN A 13 -7.66 9.77 -1.10
CA GLN A 13 -6.73 9.49 -0.01
C GLN A 13 -6.06 8.12 -0.16
N ARG A 14 -6.81 7.12 -0.62
CA ARG A 14 -6.29 5.77 -0.82
C ARG A 14 -5.31 5.70 -1.99
N GLU A 15 -5.64 6.32 -3.11
CA GLU A 15 -4.73 6.42 -4.27
C GLU A 15 -3.45 7.16 -3.89
N GLN A 16 -3.55 8.18 -3.03
CA GLN A 16 -2.41 8.90 -2.50
C GLN A 16 -1.53 8.00 -1.61
N LEU A 17 -2.15 7.25 -0.69
CA LEU A 17 -1.44 6.29 0.17
C LEU A 17 -0.69 5.22 -0.64
N ILE A 18 -1.30 4.70 -1.71
CA ILE A 18 -0.64 3.75 -2.61
C ILE A 18 0.62 4.37 -3.21
N ARG A 19 0.52 5.57 -3.78
CA ARG A 19 1.69 6.27 -4.38
C ARG A 19 2.81 6.52 -3.37
N GLU A 20 2.46 6.95 -2.16
CA GLU A 20 3.44 7.20 -1.10
C GLU A 20 4.15 5.92 -0.65
N LEU A 21 3.42 4.82 -0.50
CA LEU A 21 4.00 3.52 -0.18
C LEU A 21 4.89 3.01 -1.32
N GLU A 22 4.47 3.13 -2.57
CA GLU A 22 5.28 2.74 -3.73
C GLU A 22 6.61 3.51 -3.79
N ALA A 23 6.57 4.82 -3.56
CA ALA A 23 7.77 5.65 -3.49
C ALA A 23 8.68 5.24 -2.32
N LEU A 24 8.10 4.92 -1.16
CA LEU A 24 8.85 4.44 -0.01
C LEU A 24 9.56 3.11 -0.31
N TYR A 25 8.87 2.16 -0.94
CA TYR A 25 9.44 0.87 -1.29
C TYR A 25 10.54 1.01 -2.36
N LEU A 26 10.35 1.87 -3.36
CA LEU A 26 11.38 2.15 -4.36
C LEU A 26 12.66 2.68 -3.69
N ALA A 27 12.54 3.68 -2.82
CA ALA A 27 13.68 4.24 -2.07
C ALA A 27 14.32 3.20 -1.12
N ALA A 28 13.57 2.23 -0.63
CA ALA A 28 14.11 1.14 0.17
C ALA A 28 14.93 0.15 -0.68
N PHE A 29 14.46 -0.19 -1.90
CA PHE A 29 15.23 -1.01 -2.84
C PHE A 29 16.50 -0.31 -3.32
N ASP A 30 16.46 0.99 -3.61
CA ASP A 30 17.66 1.75 -3.99
C ASP A 30 18.74 1.68 -2.92
N ARG A 31 18.35 1.79 -1.64
CA ARG A 31 19.28 1.63 -0.51
C ARG A 31 19.80 0.20 -0.35
N LEU A 32 18.99 -0.81 -0.63
CA LEU A 32 19.48 -2.21 -0.61
C LEU A 32 20.51 -2.46 -1.70
N GLY A 33 20.32 -1.92 -2.90
CA GLY A 33 21.31 -2.03 -3.99
C GLY A 33 22.66 -1.41 -3.64
N GLN A 34 22.67 -0.38 -2.79
CA GLN A 34 23.91 0.22 -2.28
C GLN A 34 24.60 -0.65 -1.21
N LEU A 35 23.86 -1.51 -0.51
CA LEU A 35 24.35 -2.35 0.59
C LEU A 35 24.80 -3.74 0.13
N GLU A 36 24.49 -4.16 -1.09
CA GLU A 36 24.73 -5.51 -1.59
C GLU A 36 26.21 -5.94 -1.48
N GLY A 37 27.13 -5.00 -1.72
CA GLY A 37 28.58 -5.23 -1.57
C GLY A 37 29.07 -5.36 -0.12
N ASP A 38 28.37 -4.75 0.85
CA ASP A 38 28.78 -4.71 2.26
C ASP A 38 28.18 -5.87 3.08
N VAL A 39 26.95 -6.27 2.74
CA VAL A 39 26.15 -7.22 3.54
C VAL A 39 26.23 -8.65 2.97
N GLY A 40 26.68 -8.78 1.73
CA GLY A 40 26.79 -10.04 1.00
C GLY A 40 25.47 -10.46 0.34
N GLU A 41 25.60 -11.13 -0.80
CA GLU A 41 24.52 -11.46 -1.74
C GLU A 41 23.32 -12.18 -1.07
N VAL A 42 23.59 -13.18 -0.23
CA VAL A 42 22.54 -13.97 0.44
C VAL A 42 21.70 -13.11 1.39
N LYS A 43 22.33 -12.25 2.20
CA LYS A 43 21.60 -11.37 3.11
C LYS A 43 20.87 -10.27 2.36
N ALA A 44 21.46 -9.73 1.30
CA ALA A 44 20.82 -8.75 0.43
C ALA A 44 19.53 -9.33 -0.17
N ALA A 45 19.57 -10.57 -0.69
CA ALA A 45 18.40 -11.27 -1.21
C ALA A 45 17.29 -11.46 -0.15
N GLN A 46 17.66 -11.83 1.09
CA GLN A 46 16.71 -11.97 2.19
C GLN A 46 16.02 -10.63 2.52
N LEU A 47 16.79 -9.54 2.58
CA LEU A 47 16.25 -8.19 2.82
C LEU A 47 15.31 -7.76 1.67
N THR A 48 15.71 -8.00 0.42
CA THR A 48 14.87 -7.75 -0.75
C THR A 48 13.54 -8.48 -0.64
N GLN A 49 13.55 -9.77 -0.29
CA GLN A 49 12.33 -10.56 -0.13
C GLN A 49 11.44 -10.04 1.01
N MET A 50 12.03 -9.61 2.14
CA MET A 50 11.28 -9.01 3.24
C MET A 50 10.56 -7.72 2.80
N ILE A 51 11.24 -6.87 2.02
CA ILE A 51 10.64 -5.64 1.48
C ILE A 51 9.52 -5.97 0.47
N LEU A 52 9.74 -6.94 -0.42
CA LEU A 52 8.71 -7.37 -1.37
C LEU A 52 7.45 -7.87 -0.65
N ASN A 53 7.61 -8.71 0.37
CA ASN A 53 6.49 -9.22 1.16
C ASN A 53 5.74 -8.10 1.88
N SER A 54 6.47 -7.13 2.45
CA SER A 54 5.88 -5.95 3.06
C SER A 54 5.07 -5.13 2.05
N LYS A 55 5.65 -4.86 0.86
CA LYS A 55 4.98 -4.13 -0.21
C LYS A 55 3.66 -4.80 -0.62
N THR A 56 3.71 -6.09 -0.89
CA THR A 56 2.52 -6.86 -1.27
C THR A 56 1.45 -6.79 -0.19
N GLY A 57 1.82 -7.00 1.08
CA GLY A 57 0.89 -6.96 2.21
C GLY A 57 0.26 -5.57 2.46
N ALA A 58 0.97 -4.49 2.13
CA ALA A 58 0.47 -3.13 2.30
C ALA A 58 -0.35 -2.63 1.10
N ILE A 59 0.06 -2.94 -0.14
CA ILE A 59 -0.54 -2.40 -1.36
C ILE A 59 -1.79 -3.18 -1.78
N GLU A 60 -1.78 -4.51 -1.72
CA GLU A 60 -2.92 -5.31 -2.19
C GLU A 60 -4.25 -4.98 -1.49
N PRO A 61 -4.31 -4.79 -0.16
CA PRO A 61 -5.57 -4.42 0.49
C PRO A 61 -6.11 -3.08 0.00
N LEU A 62 -5.22 -2.12 -0.27
CA LEU A 62 -5.60 -0.80 -0.78
C LEU A 62 -6.15 -0.89 -2.21
N LEU A 63 -5.58 -1.74 -3.07
CA LEU A 63 -6.09 -1.97 -4.41
C LEU A 63 -7.44 -2.71 -4.41
N LYS A 64 -7.57 -3.79 -3.62
CA LYS A 64 -8.83 -4.56 -3.53
C LYS A 64 -10.00 -3.72 -3.02
N GLU A 65 -9.75 -2.76 -2.14
CA GLU A 65 -10.78 -1.82 -1.67
C GLU A 65 -11.18 -0.79 -2.73
N ILE A 66 -10.37 -0.53 -3.77
CA ILE A 66 -10.76 0.30 -4.93
C ILE A 66 -11.75 -0.46 -5.82
N GLU A 67 -11.53 -1.77 -5.99
CA GLU A 67 -12.37 -2.63 -6.83
C GLU A 67 -13.74 -2.93 -6.19
N LYS A 68 -13.81 -2.98 -4.85
CA LYS A 68 -15.10 -3.08 -4.17
C LYS A 68 -15.89 -1.79 -4.39
N PRO A 69 -17.18 -1.88 -4.80
CA PRO A 69 -18.05 -0.73 -4.67
C PRO A 69 -18.01 -0.30 -3.21
N VAL A 70 -17.74 0.98 -2.95
CA VAL A 70 -17.71 1.57 -1.61
C VAL A 70 -19.15 1.58 -1.09
N ILE A 71 -19.67 0.40 -0.71
CA ILE A 71 -20.93 0.23 -0.02
C ILE A 71 -20.63 0.60 1.43
N THR A 72 -20.59 1.89 1.72
CA THR A 72 -20.80 2.36 3.09
C THR A 72 -22.26 2.08 3.41
N THR A 73 -22.59 0.86 3.81
CA THR A 73 -23.85 0.59 4.50
C THR A 73 -23.79 1.40 5.79
N PRO A 74 -24.68 2.38 6.04
CA PRO A 74 -24.78 2.97 7.35
C PRO A 74 -25.18 1.85 8.31
N ALA A 75 -24.38 1.62 9.35
CA ALA A 75 -24.82 0.80 10.47
C ALA A 75 -25.98 1.54 11.16
N GLY A 76 -27.20 1.24 10.76
CA GLY A 76 -28.37 1.97 11.24
C GLY A 76 -29.66 1.65 10.50
N ASP A 77 -29.92 0.38 10.19
CA ASP A 77 -31.31 -0.06 10.04
C ASP A 77 -31.40 -1.54 10.43
N LYS A 78 -32.02 -1.76 11.59
CA LYS A 78 -32.33 -3.08 12.14
C LYS A 78 -33.85 -3.14 12.21
N PRO A 79 -34.53 -4.12 11.58
CA PRO A 79 -35.88 -4.46 11.99
C PRO A 79 -35.89 -5.15 13.36
#